data_AF-A0A3B4C3N8-F1
#
_entry.id   AF-A0A3B4C3N8-F1
#
_cell.length_a   1.000
_cell.length_b   1.000
_cell.length_c   1.000
_cell.angle_alpha   90.00
_cell.angle_beta   90.00
_cell.angle_gamma   90.00
#
_symmetry.space_group_name_H-M   'P 1'
#
loop_
_entity.id
_entity.type
_entity.pdbx_description
1 polymer ?
#
loop_
_entity_poly.entity_id
_entity_poly.type
_entity_poly.pdbx_seq_one_letter_code
_entity_poly.pdbx_strand_id
1 'polypeptide(L)'
;MVLNRASVSTKEPLKNHLLEKRRKGQQKQQQRVGVEEDALSADSHCEPLLRGIFQIGKKSHDVELTTSRITWTPIQPEDPTVKKLQGDFVDLTDVFAVKVKRRRSVGQKSGGTLLGITVFVGKRKGAKLKDHAVHLNNLSADHCEIWFKHLKDILNGFQNRPKSLKVFINPSSHKKEAYQVYVDQVAPLFKLADIQTDVTVTERKGHAVSVLKECSLEEYDGVVCVGGDGSVAEVAHGLLLRAQMDAGRDTDSIFMPVQAALPLGVIPAGSTDAVACSVHGIRHPVTAALHIIMGHKQAVDVCSVSSVGRLMRFCFSVMFGFGGRTLAAAEKLHWIPNTQRRELAFISSLTHLKPEDCELSFIASSGAAVDQTEWVASLFAEDGPWQTRRGLYLSISIMSIPCLCSMAPRGLAPFTRLNNSSMALVAVGNASRSEFIKHLKRYSSTNNQFSFSFVETQCVRAVRLRPRSHCGWTDETSEENEESDTKNAPIISTEGTYPWNIDGELLEVPGEVLIRVHPRILTLFGSDVEEAEEKPTKCSCI
;
A
#
# COMPACT_ATOMS: atom_id res chain seq x y z
N MET A 1 13.21 52.57 54.88
CA MET A 1 13.44 53.19 53.56
C MET A 1 13.76 52.05 52.59
N VAL A 2 12.99 51.68 51.55
CA VAL A 2 12.23 52.43 50.51
C VAL A 2 13.07 52.62 49.22
N LEU A 3 12.75 51.80 48.18
CA LEU A 3 12.93 52.03 46.71
C LEU A 3 14.39 52.04 46.16
N ASN A 4 14.71 51.74 44.88
CA ASN A 4 13.90 51.44 43.67
C ASN A 4 14.70 50.74 42.53
N ARG A 5 14.00 50.11 41.56
CA ARG A 5 14.35 49.92 40.11
C ARG A 5 15.58 49.07 39.71
N ALA A 6 15.68 48.46 38.51
CA ALA A 6 14.77 48.27 37.36
C ALA A 6 15.17 47.04 36.49
N SER A 7 14.33 46.66 35.52
CA SER A 7 14.48 45.47 34.64
C SER A 7 14.50 45.80 33.13
N VAL A 8 15.43 45.18 32.38
CA VAL A 8 15.63 45.25 30.91
C VAL A 8 16.44 43.99 30.48
N SER A 9 16.33 43.35 29.31
CA SER A 9 15.22 43.09 28.36
C SER A 9 15.69 42.06 27.31
N THR A 10 14.88 41.06 26.92
CA THR A 10 15.27 40.00 25.94
C THR A 10 14.14 39.66 24.96
N LYS A 11 13.96 40.45 23.88
CA LYS A 11 12.86 40.24 22.90
C LYS A 11 13.22 40.43 21.40
N GLU A 12 14.50 40.44 21.03
CA GLU A 12 14.91 40.68 19.63
C GLU A 12 14.97 39.43 18.72
N PRO A 13 15.47 38.26 19.13
CA PRO A 13 15.67 37.13 18.20
C PRO A 13 14.39 36.61 17.54
N LEU A 14 13.24 36.64 18.24
CA LEU A 14 11.97 36.15 17.70
C LEU A 14 11.40 37.00 16.56
N LYS A 15 11.65 38.32 16.54
CA LYS A 15 11.08 39.22 15.51
C LYS A 15 11.65 38.92 14.12
N ASN A 16 12.95 38.68 14.03
CA ASN A 16 13.63 38.45 12.75
C ASN A 16 13.17 37.13 12.10
N HIS A 17 13.03 36.07 12.89
CA HIS A 17 12.56 34.77 12.38
C HIS A 17 11.08 34.81 11.91
N LEU A 18 10.24 35.67 12.51
CA LEU A 18 8.85 35.89 12.07
C LEU A 18 8.77 36.72 10.77
N LEU A 19 9.64 37.71 10.60
CA LEU A 19 9.74 38.50 9.35
C LEU A 19 10.21 37.64 8.16
N GLU A 20 11.18 36.76 8.38
CA GLU A 20 11.69 35.87 7.33
C GLU A 20 10.64 34.82 6.90
N LYS A 21 9.87 34.27 7.86
CA LYS A 21 8.70 33.42 7.56
C LYS A 21 7.62 34.15 6.77
N ARG A 22 7.37 35.44 7.06
CA ARG A 22 6.43 36.27 6.27
C ARG A 22 6.89 36.47 4.83
N ARG A 23 8.16 36.78 4.59
CA ARG A 23 8.73 36.90 3.23
C ARG A 23 8.62 35.59 2.44
N LYS A 24 9.01 34.46 3.03
CA LYS A 24 8.90 33.12 2.41
C LYS A 24 7.44 32.71 2.15
N GLY A 25 6.49 33.19 2.97
CA GLY A 25 5.06 33.04 2.74
C GLY A 25 4.56 33.84 1.53
N GLN A 26 4.94 35.11 1.42
CA GLN A 26 4.55 35.99 0.31
C GLN A 26 5.11 35.53 -1.05
N GLN A 27 6.37 35.08 -1.11
CA GLN A 27 6.93 34.50 -2.34
C GLN A 27 6.20 33.22 -2.77
N LYS A 28 5.85 32.33 -1.84
CA LYS A 28 5.04 31.14 -2.17
C LYS A 28 3.62 31.49 -2.60
N GLN A 29 3.05 32.58 -2.10
CA GLN A 29 1.72 33.03 -2.51
C GLN A 29 1.74 33.66 -3.91
N GLN A 30 2.78 34.44 -4.25
CA GLN A 30 3.00 34.97 -5.61
C GLN A 30 3.30 33.85 -6.62
N GLN A 31 4.10 32.84 -6.27
CA GLN A 31 4.28 31.65 -7.13
C GLN A 31 2.97 30.86 -7.32
N ARG A 32 2.09 30.81 -6.32
CA ARG A 32 0.81 30.10 -6.43
C ARG A 32 -0.18 30.82 -7.34
N VAL A 33 -0.25 32.15 -7.25
CA VAL A 33 -1.05 32.99 -8.17
C VAL A 33 -0.49 32.89 -9.59
N GLY A 34 0.84 32.94 -9.77
CA GLY A 34 1.46 32.74 -11.09
C GLY A 34 1.14 31.38 -11.71
N VAL A 35 1.15 30.30 -10.93
CA VAL A 35 0.79 28.95 -11.43
C VAL A 35 -0.71 28.81 -11.68
N GLU A 36 -1.59 29.48 -10.93
CA GLU A 36 -3.03 29.54 -11.21
C GLU A 36 -3.33 30.36 -12.48
N GLU A 37 -2.64 31.49 -12.70
CA GLU A 37 -2.74 32.31 -13.92
C GLU A 37 -2.13 31.59 -15.14
N ASP A 38 -0.99 30.91 -14.99
CA ASP A 38 -0.37 30.11 -16.06
C ASP A 38 -1.26 28.91 -16.43
N ALA A 39 -1.88 28.22 -15.46
CA ALA A 39 -2.83 27.14 -15.72
C ALA A 39 -4.14 27.64 -16.38
N LEU A 40 -4.60 28.84 -16.02
CA LEU A 40 -5.72 29.50 -16.71
C LEU A 40 -5.35 29.96 -18.14
N SER A 41 -4.07 30.29 -18.40
CA SER A 41 -3.61 30.69 -19.73
C SER A 41 -3.39 29.51 -20.68
N ALA A 42 -2.89 28.38 -20.19
CA ALA A 42 -2.62 27.18 -21.00
C ALA A 42 -3.90 26.56 -21.62
N ASP A 43 -5.05 26.74 -20.97
CA ASP A 43 -6.34 26.14 -21.37
C ASP A 43 -7.27 27.16 -22.07
N SER A 44 -6.70 28.27 -22.56
CA SER A 44 -7.43 29.36 -23.26
C SER A 44 -7.63 29.13 -24.76
N HIS A 45 -7.07 28.04 -25.31
CA HIS A 45 -7.05 27.75 -26.76
C HIS A 45 -7.61 26.37 -27.17
N CYS A 46 -8.20 25.60 -26.25
CA CYS A 46 -8.83 24.33 -26.64
C CYS A 46 -10.26 24.59 -27.14
N GLU A 47 -10.50 24.44 -28.45
CA GLU A 47 -11.86 24.51 -29.00
C GLU A 47 -12.75 23.41 -28.39
N PRO A 48 -14.02 23.72 -28.06
CA PRO A 48 -14.93 22.76 -27.45
C PRO A 48 -15.40 21.74 -28.50
N LEU A 49 -15.21 20.46 -28.18
CA LEU A 49 -15.67 19.32 -29.00
C LEU A 49 -17.19 19.29 -29.14
N LEU A 50 -17.91 19.62 -28.06
CA LEU A 50 -19.37 19.73 -28.03
C LEU A 50 -19.78 20.90 -27.13
N ARG A 51 -20.89 21.53 -27.51
CA ARG A 51 -21.66 22.48 -26.69
C ARG A 51 -23.10 21.98 -26.59
N GLY A 52 -23.76 22.19 -25.45
CA GLY A 52 -25.09 21.64 -25.23
C GLY A 52 -25.74 22.11 -23.93
N ILE A 53 -27.07 22.28 -23.98
CA ILE A 53 -27.84 22.69 -22.81
C ILE A 53 -28.30 21.45 -22.04
N PHE A 54 -27.96 21.38 -20.76
CA PHE A 54 -28.41 20.32 -19.85
C PHE A 54 -29.00 20.91 -18.56
N GLN A 55 -30.00 20.22 -18.02
CA GLN A 55 -30.48 20.50 -16.67
C GLN A 55 -29.60 19.77 -15.65
N ILE A 56 -28.94 20.51 -14.76
CA ILE A 56 -28.11 19.98 -13.68
C ILE A 56 -28.77 20.42 -12.36
N GLY A 57 -29.10 19.44 -11.51
CA GLY A 57 -29.97 19.67 -10.36
C GLY A 57 -31.34 20.18 -10.79
N LYS A 58 -31.63 21.46 -10.51
CA LYS A 58 -32.90 22.13 -10.88
C LYS A 58 -32.76 23.20 -11.96
N LYS A 59 -31.54 23.57 -12.38
CA LYS A 59 -31.29 24.69 -13.31
C LYS A 59 -30.73 24.20 -14.65
N SER A 60 -31.01 24.95 -15.72
CA SER A 60 -30.37 24.76 -17.02
C SER A 60 -28.99 25.40 -17.03
N HIS A 61 -28.03 24.71 -17.63
CA HIS A 61 -26.65 25.17 -17.77
C HIS A 61 -26.23 25.01 -19.24
N ASP A 62 -25.41 25.94 -19.72
CA ASP A 62 -24.62 25.72 -20.93
C ASP A 62 -23.42 24.85 -20.54
N VAL A 63 -23.23 23.74 -21.24
CA VAL A 63 -22.23 22.71 -20.93
C VAL A 63 -21.30 22.58 -22.12
N GLU A 64 -20.00 22.65 -21.86
CA GLU A 64 -18.95 22.49 -22.86
C GLU A 64 -18.14 21.22 -22.56
N LEU A 65 -17.87 20.44 -23.60
CA LEU A 65 -16.96 19.30 -23.57
C LEU A 65 -15.69 19.67 -24.32
N THR A 66 -14.54 19.48 -23.66
CA THR A 66 -13.21 19.54 -24.27
C THR A 66 -12.55 18.16 -24.22
N THR A 67 -11.33 18.03 -24.70
CA THR A 67 -10.55 16.78 -24.58
C THR A 67 -10.12 16.48 -23.13
N SER A 68 -10.07 17.48 -22.25
CA SER A 68 -9.57 17.37 -20.87
C SER A 68 -10.66 17.47 -19.79
N ARG A 69 -11.73 18.25 -20.03
CA ARG A 69 -12.71 18.62 -19.00
C ARG A 69 -14.13 18.81 -19.54
N ILE A 70 -15.11 18.64 -18.64
CA ILE A 70 -16.49 19.08 -18.81
C ILE A 70 -16.69 20.33 -17.95
N THR A 71 -17.12 21.44 -18.52
CA THR A 71 -17.46 22.67 -17.79
C THR A 71 -18.96 22.94 -17.92
N TRP A 72 -19.58 23.56 -16.91
CA TRP A 72 -20.97 24.01 -17.02
C TRP A 72 -21.21 25.35 -16.31
N THR A 73 -21.89 26.26 -17.01
CA THR A 73 -22.23 27.59 -16.51
C THR A 73 -23.76 27.74 -16.39
N PRO A 74 -24.30 28.27 -15.27
CA PRO A 74 -25.74 28.47 -15.13
C PRO A 74 -26.25 29.47 -16.17
N ILE A 75 -27.27 29.08 -16.94
CA ILE A 75 -27.93 30.01 -17.87
C ILE A 75 -28.68 31.05 -17.03
N GLN A 76 -28.33 32.31 -17.21
CA GLN A 76 -29.05 33.45 -16.63
C GLN A 76 -29.82 34.20 -17.72
N PRO A 77 -30.95 34.85 -17.37
CA PRO A 77 -31.54 35.85 -18.25
C PRO A 77 -30.55 37.01 -18.45
N GLU A 78 -30.61 37.67 -19.60
CA GLU A 78 -29.72 38.77 -19.97
C GLU A 78 -29.94 40.00 -19.07
N ASP A 79 -29.12 40.14 -18.02
CA ASP A 79 -28.98 41.37 -17.25
C ASP A 79 -27.53 41.87 -17.37
N PRO A 80 -27.27 43.01 -18.04
CA PRO A 80 -25.92 43.49 -18.33
C PRO A 80 -25.13 43.94 -17.07
N THR A 81 -25.75 43.94 -15.89
CA THR A 81 -25.10 44.32 -14.63
C THR A 81 -24.53 43.13 -13.85
N VAL A 82 -24.84 41.89 -14.22
CA VAL A 82 -24.45 40.71 -13.45
C VAL A 82 -23.08 40.17 -13.88
N LYS A 83 -22.14 40.06 -12.93
CA LYS A 83 -20.88 39.35 -13.14
C LYS A 83 -21.16 37.89 -13.53
N LYS A 84 -20.60 37.42 -14.65
CA LYS A 84 -20.65 36.00 -15.04
C LYS A 84 -20.30 35.12 -13.83
N LEU A 85 -21.23 34.24 -13.44
CA LEU A 85 -20.97 33.25 -12.41
C LEU A 85 -19.87 32.31 -12.89
N GLN A 86 -18.93 32.02 -11.99
CA GLN A 86 -17.92 30.99 -12.21
C GLN A 86 -18.64 29.63 -12.33
N GLY A 87 -18.45 28.95 -13.46
CA GLY A 87 -19.00 27.61 -13.67
C GLY A 87 -18.28 26.57 -12.82
N ASP A 88 -18.97 25.46 -12.54
CA ASP A 88 -18.31 24.27 -12.02
C ASP A 88 -17.72 23.47 -13.20
N PHE A 89 -16.79 22.57 -12.90
CA PHE A 89 -16.17 21.69 -13.88
C PHE A 89 -15.81 20.33 -13.28
N VAL A 90 -15.51 19.37 -14.17
CA VAL A 90 -14.94 18.06 -13.85
C VAL A 90 -13.88 17.73 -14.91
N ASP A 91 -12.68 17.37 -14.45
CA ASP A 91 -11.64 16.84 -15.32
C ASP A 91 -11.96 15.39 -15.73
N LEU A 92 -11.79 15.08 -17.02
CA LEU A 92 -12.02 13.74 -17.58
C LEU A 92 -10.99 12.72 -17.06
N THR A 93 -9.85 13.20 -16.55
CA THR A 93 -8.89 12.39 -15.79
C THR A 93 -9.50 11.82 -14.51
N ASP A 94 -10.51 12.46 -13.91
CA ASP A 94 -11.23 12.00 -12.72
C ASP A 94 -12.54 11.24 -13.06
N VAL A 95 -13.04 11.36 -14.29
CA VAL A 95 -14.21 10.61 -14.76
C VAL A 95 -13.84 9.15 -15.00
N PHE A 96 -14.48 8.23 -14.28
CA PHE A 96 -14.22 6.79 -14.37
C PHE A 96 -15.28 6.02 -15.16
N ALA A 97 -16.49 6.57 -15.29
CA ALA A 97 -17.54 5.98 -16.12
C ALA A 97 -18.53 7.04 -16.62
N VAL A 98 -19.19 6.73 -17.74
CA VAL A 98 -20.35 7.48 -18.24
C VAL A 98 -21.42 6.47 -18.64
N LYS A 99 -22.69 6.75 -18.31
CA LYS A 99 -23.85 5.91 -18.65
C LYS A 99 -25.06 6.76 -19.06
N VAL A 100 -25.84 6.27 -20.02
CA VAL A 100 -27.14 6.85 -20.37
C VAL A 100 -28.15 6.58 -19.23
N LYS A 101 -28.75 7.65 -18.69
CA LYS A 101 -29.68 7.61 -17.57
C LYS A 101 -31.11 7.40 -18.08
N ARG A 102 -31.77 6.32 -17.66
CA ARG A 102 -33.17 6.02 -18.02
C ARG A 102 -34.02 5.72 -16.79
N ARG A 103 -35.26 6.21 -16.77
CA ARG A 103 -36.29 5.82 -15.80
C ARG A 103 -36.94 4.51 -16.27
N ARG A 104 -37.02 3.52 -15.37
CA ARG A 104 -37.61 2.20 -15.64
C ARG A 104 -38.62 1.84 -14.55
N SER A 105 -39.61 1.05 -14.89
CA SER A 105 -40.53 0.45 -13.92
C SER A 105 -39.84 -0.69 -13.15
N VAL A 106 -40.36 -1.03 -11.96
CA VAL A 106 -39.85 -2.16 -11.17
C VAL A 106 -39.91 -3.44 -12.02
N GLY A 107 -38.80 -4.20 -12.07
CA GLY A 107 -38.67 -5.42 -12.88
C GLY A 107 -38.29 -5.22 -14.35
N GLN A 108 -38.33 -3.99 -14.88
CA GLN A 108 -38.03 -3.72 -16.29
C GLN A 108 -36.51 -3.77 -16.59
N LYS A 109 -36.05 -4.78 -17.34
CA LYS A 109 -34.63 -4.99 -17.65
C LYS A 109 -34.08 -4.11 -18.79
N SER A 110 -34.92 -3.69 -19.75
CA SER A 110 -34.51 -2.93 -20.95
C SER A 110 -35.48 -1.78 -21.28
N GLY A 111 -35.04 -0.82 -22.09
CA GLY A 111 -35.82 0.38 -22.42
C GLY A 111 -35.90 1.40 -21.27
N GLY A 112 -37.04 2.10 -21.21
CA GLY A 112 -37.33 3.16 -20.24
C GLY A 112 -37.12 4.58 -20.76
N THR A 113 -37.85 5.54 -20.18
CA THR A 113 -37.80 6.96 -20.54
C THR A 113 -36.38 7.51 -20.35
N LEU A 114 -35.83 8.13 -21.39
CA LEU A 114 -34.54 8.82 -21.30
C LEU A 114 -34.65 10.00 -20.31
N LEU A 115 -33.65 10.15 -19.45
CA LEU A 115 -33.51 11.29 -18.56
C LEU A 115 -32.24 12.13 -18.84
N GLY A 116 -31.27 11.58 -19.57
CA GLY A 116 -30.01 12.25 -19.91
C GLY A 116 -28.80 11.33 -19.78
N ILE A 117 -27.67 11.90 -19.39
CA ILE A 117 -26.40 11.21 -19.16
C ILE A 117 -26.03 11.31 -17.68
N THR A 118 -25.35 10.29 -17.15
CA THR A 118 -24.66 10.37 -15.86
C THR A 118 -23.18 10.14 -16.05
N VAL A 119 -22.39 11.10 -15.55
CA VAL A 119 -20.93 11.08 -15.50
C VAL A 119 -20.53 10.71 -14.08
N PHE A 120 -19.73 9.65 -13.91
CA PHE A 120 -19.27 9.17 -12.62
C PHE A 120 -17.80 9.55 -12.41
N VAL A 121 -17.55 10.22 -11.30
CA VAL A 121 -16.28 10.92 -11.00
C VAL A 121 -15.70 10.35 -9.72
N GLY A 122 -14.39 10.07 -9.70
CA GLY A 122 -13.64 9.69 -8.51
C GLY A 122 -13.24 10.94 -7.72
N LYS A 123 -14.07 11.40 -6.78
CA LYS A 123 -13.77 12.62 -6.01
C LYS A 123 -13.03 12.30 -4.71
N ARG A 124 -11.85 12.89 -4.53
CA ARG A 124 -11.06 12.80 -3.30
C ARG A 124 -11.74 13.59 -2.17
N LYS A 125 -11.84 13.00 -0.98
CA LYS A 125 -12.36 13.63 0.26
C LYS A 125 -11.48 13.21 1.44
N GLY A 126 -10.42 13.98 1.68
CA GLY A 126 -9.30 13.53 2.52
C GLY A 126 -8.66 12.27 1.91
N ALA A 127 -8.26 11.32 2.76
CA ALA A 127 -7.68 10.05 2.32
C ALA A 127 -8.65 9.10 1.56
N LYS A 128 -9.94 9.43 1.44
CA LYS A 128 -10.91 8.59 0.71
C LYS A 128 -11.14 9.09 -0.72
N LEU A 129 -11.03 8.19 -1.69
CA LEU A 129 -11.61 8.37 -3.02
C LEU A 129 -13.05 7.84 -2.99
N LYS A 130 -13.99 8.60 -3.53
CA LYS A 130 -15.43 8.25 -3.57
C LYS A 130 -15.98 8.41 -4.97
N ASP A 131 -16.92 7.57 -5.34
CA ASP A 131 -17.75 7.80 -6.51
C ASP A 131 -18.70 8.99 -6.27
N HIS A 132 -18.86 9.81 -7.31
CA HIS A 132 -19.82 10.90 -7.34
C HIS A 132 -20.49 10.95 -8.72
N ALA A 133 -21.82 11.07 -8.75
CA ALA A 133 -22.59 11.06 -9.97
C ALA A 133 -23.05 12.47 -10.35
N VAL A 134 -22.53 13.01 -11.45
CA VAL A 134 -23.01 14.25 -12.08
C VAL A 134 -24.08 13.87 -13.11
N HIS A 135 -25.29 14.41 -12.96
CA HIS A 135 -26.41 14.14 -13.86
C HIS A 135 -26.62 15.30 -14.84
N LEU A 136 -26.27 15.07 -16.10
CA LEU A 136 -26.54 15.96 -17.22
C LEU A 136 -27.90 15.56 -17.81
N ASN A 137 -29.00 16.15 -17.33
CA ASN A 137 -30.34 15.74 -17.73
C ASN A 137 -30.76 16.46 -19.02
N ASN A 138 -31.15 15.68 -20.04
CA ASN A 138 -31.69 16.14 -21.32
C ASN A 138 -32.57 14.99 -21.89
N LEU A 139 -33.69 15.32 -22.53
CA LEU A 139 -34.67 14.34 -23.03
C LEU A 139 -34.47 13.99 -24.52
N SER A 140 -33.62 14.72 -25.24
CA SER A 140 -33.28 14.43 -26.63
C SER A 140 -32.38 13.19 -26.72
N ALA A 141 -32.85 12.16 -27.42
CA ALA A 141 -32.12 10.92 -27.62
C ALA A 141 -30.82 11.16 -28.39
N ASP A 142 -30.89 11.84 -29.52
CA ASP A 142 -29.74 12.09 -30.39
C ASP A 142 -28.68 12.94 -29.68
N HIS A 143 -29.10 13.97 -28.93
CA HIS A 143 -28.18 14.81 -28.17
C HIS A 143 -27.47 14.00 -27.07
N CYS A 144 -28.19 13.13 -26.36
CA CYS A 144 -27.59 12.28 -25.34
C CYS A 144 -26.67 11.19 -25.94
N GLU A 145 -27.00 10.65 -27.12
CA GLU A 145 -26.19 9.62 -27.76
C GLU A 145 -24.87 10.20 -28.28
N ILE A 146 -24.89 11.39 -28.92
CA ILE A 146 -23.70 12.10 -29.37
C ILE A 146 -22.76 12.38 -28.18
N TRP A 147 -23.28 12.99 -27.11
CA TRP A 147 -22.48 13.29 -25.92
C TRP A 147 -21.97 12.02 -25.22
N PHE A 148 -22.80 10.98 -25.13
CA PHE A 148 -22.39 9.69 -24.55
C PHE A 148 -21.24 9.06 -25.34
N LYS A 149 -21.33 9.07 -26.68
CA LYS A 149 -20.29 8.54 -27.57
C LYS A 149 -18.99 9.32 -27.43
N HIS A 150 -18.99 10.65 -27.56
CA HIS A 150 -17.77 11.45 -27.43
C HIS A 150 -17.09 11.29 -26.07
N LEU A 151 -17.87 11.29 -24.98
CA LEU A 151 -17.33 11.01 -23.64
C LEU A 151 -16.74 9.60 -23.57
N LYS A 152 -17.40 8.58 -24.13
CA LYS A 152 -16.88 7.21 -24.16
C LYS A 152 -15.61 7.08 -24.98
N ASP A 153 -15.51 7.74 -26.13
CA ASP A 153 -14.33 7.72 -26.98
C ASP A 153 -13.12 8.36 -26.26
N ILE A 154 -13.31 9.48 -25.55
CA ILE A 154 -12.27 10.07 -24.69
C ILE A 154 -11.87 9.11 -23.56
N LEU A 155 -12.83 8.53 -22.84
CA LEU A 155 -12.52 7.59 -21.74
C LEU A 155 -11.78 6.34 -22.23
N ASN A 156 -12.12 5.82 -23.40
CA ASN A 156 -11.48 4.65 -24.01
C ASN A 156 -10.03 4.94 -24.46
N GLY A 157 -9.67 6.22 -24.64
CA GLY A 157 -8.33 6.67 -25.00
C GLY A 157 -7.30 6.66 -23.86
N PHE A 158 -7.72 6.54 -22.60
CA PHE A 158 -6.82 6.45 -21.45
C PHE A 158 -6.11 5.08 -21.39
N GLN A 159 -4.93 4.98 -22.02
CA GLN A 159 -4.13 3.75 -22.13
C GLN A 159 -3.75 3.09 -20.79
N ASN A 160 -3.70 3.87 -19.70
CA ASN A 160 -3.30 3.34 -18.38
C ASN A 160 -4.43 2.65 -17.60
N ARG A 161 -5.69 2.77 -18.05
CA ARG A 161 -6.86 2.23 -17.34
C ARG A 161 -7.16 0.79 -17.79
N PRO A 162 -7.28 -0.17 -16.86
CA PRO A 162 -7.52 -1.57 -17.20
C PRO A 162 -8.92 -1.79 -17.78
N LYS A 163 -9.03 -2.75 -18.70
CA LYS A 163 -10.27 -3.21 -19.35
C LYS A 163 -10.58 -4.67 -19.01
N SER A 164 -9.56 -5.48 -18.73
CA SER A 164 -9.63 -6.88 -18.30
C SER A 164 -8.79 -7.10 -17.03
N LEU A 165 -9.35 -7.76 -16.00
CA LEU A 165 -8.68 -8.04 -14.74
C LEU A 165 -8.90 -9.49 -14.26
N LYS A 166 -7.82 -10.16 -13.85
CA LYS A 166 -7.89 -11.45 -13.15
C LYS A 166 -8.01 -11.21 -11.64
N VAL A 167 -9.08 -11.65 -11.00
CA VAL A 167 -9.41 -11.36 -9.61
C VAL A 167 -9.29 -12.63 -8.76
N PHE A 168 -8.37 -12.64 -7.80
CA PHE A 168 -8.27 -13.66 -6.76
C PHE A 168 -8.98 -13.21 -5.50
N ILE A 169 -9.88 -14.05 -4.97
CA ILE A 169 -10.63 -13.77 -3.73
C ILE A 169 -10.33 -14.88 -2.73
N ASN A 170 -9.79 -14.53 -1.55
CA ASN A 170 -9.69 -15.49 -0.44
C ASN A 170 -10.93 -15.40 0.46
N PRO A 171 -11.90 -16.34 0.35
CA PRO A 171 -13.16 -16.27 1.09
C PRO A 171 -12.97 -16.49 2.59
N SER A 172 -11.83 -17.02 3.03
CA SER A 172 -11.49 -17.23 4.45
C SER A 172 -10.84 -16.00 5.10
N SER A 173 -10.64 -14.90 4.37
CA SER A 173 -10.00 -13.69 4.91
C SER A 173 -10.82 -13.04 6.03
N HIS A 174 -10.11 -12.66 7.12
CA HIS A 174 -10.65 -11.99 8.30
C HIS A 174 -11.89 -12.67 8.91
N LYS A 175 -13.08 -12.11 8.67
CA LYS A 175 -14.39 -12.58 9.15
C LYS A 175 -15.15 -13.43 8.11
N LYS A 176 -14.47 -13.87 7.05
CA LYS A 176 -15.05 -14.50 5.84
C LYS A 176 -15.91 -13.54 5.00
N GLU A 177 -15.62 -12.24 5.09
CA GLU A 177 -16.38 -11.17 4.43
C GLU A 177 -15.82 -10.79 3.05
N ALA A 178 -14.63 -11.28 2.65
CA ALA A 178 -13.93 -10.82 1.45
C ALA A 178 -14.71 -11.01 0.14
N TYR A 179 -15.43 -12.12 0.00
CA TYR A 179 -16.31 -12.34 -1.16
C TYR A 179 -17.45 -11.32 -1.19
N GLN A 180 -18.06 -11.02 -0.03
CA GLN A 180 -19.13 -10.03 0.10
C GLN A 180 -18.62 -8.61 -0.17
N VAL A 181 -17.43 -8.25 0.34
CA VAL A 181 -16.75 -6.98 0.04
C VAL A 181 -16.54 -6.81 -1.48
N TYR A 182 -16.14 -7.87 -2.18
CA TYR A 182 -16.02 -7.82 -3.64
C TYR A 182 -17.38 -7.60 -4.31
N VAL A 183 -18.38 -8.44 -4.00
CA VAL A 183 -19.70 -8.42 -4.65
C VAL A 183 -20.47 -7.12 -4.40
N ASP A 184 -20.43 -6.58 -3.18
CA ASP A 184 -21.22 -5.40 -2.81
C ASP A 184 -20.53 -4.07 -3.15
N GLN A 185 -19.19 -4.00 -3.10
CA GLN A 185 -18.46 -2.74 -3.15
C GLN A 185 -17.54 -2.58 -4.37
N VAL A 186 -16.99 -3.67 -4.91
CA VAL A 186 -15.93 -3.61 -5.94
C VAL A 186 -16.45 -4.00 -7.31
N ALA A 187 -17.08 -5.17 -7.45
CA ALA A 187 -17.66 -5.66 -8.69
C ALA A 187 -18.68 -4.67 -9.32
N PRO A 188 -19.51 -3.94 -8.56
CA PRO A 188 -20.39 -2.92 -9.12
C PRO A 188 -19.63 -1.74 -9.73
N LEU A 189 -18.49 -1.34 -9.16
CA LEU A 189 -17.65 -0.26 -9.67
C LEU A 189 -16.88 -0.68 -10.93
N PHE A 190 -16.30 -1.89 -10.94
CA PHE A 190 -15.67 -2.46 -12.15
C PHE A 190 -16.68 -2.59 -13.30
N LYS A 191 -17.88 -3.10 -13.02
CA LYS A 191 -18.99 -3.15 -14.00
C LYS A 191 -19.45 -1.76 -14.46
N LEU A 192 -19.45 -0.78 -13.57
CA LEU A 192 -19.80 0.60 -13.91
C LEU A 192 -18.75 1.22 -14.85
N ALA A 193 -17.48 0.92 -14.63
CA ALA A 193 -16.36 1.31 -15.49
C ALA A 193 -16.23 0.51 -16.81
N ASP A 194 -17.08 -0.50 -17.02
CA ASP A 194 -17.03 -1.46 -18.16
C ASP A 194 -15.75 -2.33 -18.18
N ILE A 195 -15.20 -2.63 -17.01
CA ILE A 195 -14.08 -3.55 -16.81
C ILE A 195 -14.61 -4.99 -16.72
N GLN A 196 -14.03 -5.89 -17.51
CA GLN A 196 -14.28 -7.33 -17.44
C GLN A 196 -13.45 -7.98 -16.34
N THR A 197 -14.03 -8.94 -15.62
CA THR A 197 -13.36 -9.63 -14.52
C THR A 197 -13.50 -11.14 -14.61
N ASP A 198 -12.37 -11.84 -14.71
CA ASP A 198 -12.30 -13.27 -14.42
C ASP A 198 -12.09 -13.41 -12.91
N VAL A 199 -12.99 -14.11 -12.21
CA VAL A 199 -12.96 -14.25 -10.76
C VAL A 199 -12.62 -15.68 -10.36
N THR A 200 -11.50 -15.85 -9.66
CA THR A 200 -11.06 -17.11 -9.05
C THR A 200 -11.17 -17.00 -7.53
N VAL A 201 -12.06 -17.79 -6.93
CA VAL A 201 -12.14 -17.92 -5.47
C VAL A 201 -11.11 -18.96 -5.02
N THR A 202 -10.18 -18.57 -4.14
CA THR A 202 -9.13 -19.48 -3.66
C THR A 202 -9.67 -20.43 -2.60
N GLU A 203 -9.17 -21.66 -2.61
CA GLU A 203 -9.71 -22.77 -1.80
C GLU A 203 -8.76 -23.18 -0.67
N ARG A 204 -7.46 -23.04 -0.93
CA ARG A 204 -6.35 -23.43 -0.05
C ARG A 204 -5.16 -22.49 -0.24
N LYS A 205 -4.25 -22.49 0.73
CA LYS A 205 -2.95 -21.81 0.63
C LYS A 205 -2.19 -22.31 -0.61
N GLY A 206 -1.62 -21.38 -1.37
CA GLY A 206 -0.91 -21.66 -2.62
C GLY A 206 -1.80 -21.89 -3.84
N HIS A 207 -3.14 -21.79 -3.73
CA HIS A 207 -4.02 -21.92 -4.90
C HIS A 207 -3.80 -20.78 -5.91
N ALA A 208 -3.61 -19.54 -5.45
CA ALA A 208 -3.38 -18.41 -6.36
C ALA A 208 -2.04 -18.55 -7.10
N VAL A 209 -0.98 -19.02 -6.41
CA VAL A 209 0.32 -19.33 -7.05
C VAL A 209 0.16 -20.44 -8.10
N SER A 210 -0.63 -21.48 -7.82
CA SER A 210 -0.86 -22.58 -8.77
C SER A 210 -1.51 -22.05 -10.05
N VAL A 211 -2.61 -21.28 -9.93
CA VAL A 211 -3.31 -20.69 -11.07
C VAL A 211 -2.42 -19.72 -11.86
N LEU A 212 -1.64 -18.86 -11.18
CA LEU A 212 -0.73 -17.90 -11.83
C LEU A 212 0.43 -18.55 -12.59
N LYS A 213 0.81 -19.78 -12.24
CA LYS A 213 1.80 -20.56 -13.01
C LYS A 213 1.21 -21.19 -14.27
N GLU A 214 -0.10 -21.41 -14.32
CA GLU A 214 -0.77 -22.21 -15.37
C GLU A 214 -1.58 -21.36 -16.37
N CYS A 215 -2.19 -20.25 -15.96
CA CYS A 215 -3.05 -19.43 -16.82
C CYS A 215 -2.24 -18.55 -17.79
N SER A 216 -2.77 -18.15 -18.96
CA SER A 216 -2.17 -17.02 -19.68
C SER A 216 -2.38 -15.72 -18.91
N LEU A 217 -1.44 -14.78 -19.00
CA LEU A 217 -1.58 -13.43 -18.45
C LEU A 217 -1.72 -12.36 -19.53
N GLU A 218 -1.59 -12.71 -20.81
CA GLU A 218 -1.57 -11.77 -21.95
C GLU A 218 -2.92 -11.06 -22.18
N GLU A 219 -4.03 -11.65 -21.72
CA GLU A 219 -5.39 -11.13 -21.89
C GLU A 219 -5.85 -10.18 -20.75
N TYR A 220 -4.99 -9.90 -19.76
CA TYR A 220 -5.31 -9.08 -18.59
C TYR A 220 -4.45 -7.82 -18.52
N ASP A 221 -5.05 -6.70 -18.16
CA ASP A 221 -4.33 -5.43 -17.90
C ASP A 221 -3.80 -5.35 -16.45
N GLY A 222 -4.13 -6.34 -15.62
CA GLY A 222 -3.77 -6.40 -14.21
C GLY A 222 -4.36 -7.60 -13.47
N VAL A 223 -3.79 -7.90 -12.31
CA VAL A 223 -4.30 -8.90 -11.36
C VAL A 223 -4.81 -8.18 -10.12
N VAL A 224 -5.88 -8.66 -9.49
CA VAL A 224 -6.45 -8.07 -8.26
C VAL A 224 -6.56 -9.13 -7.18
N CYS A 225 -6.06 -8.84 -5.98
CA CYS A 225 -6.24 -9.68 -4.80
C CYS A 225 -7.28 -9.04 -3.85
N VAL A 226 -8.32 -9.80 -3.48
CA VAL A 226 -9.29 -9.46 -2.44
C VAL A 226 -9.02 -10.34 -1.21
N GLY A 227 -8.41 -9.75 -0.18
CA GLY A 227 -7.97 -10.49 1.00
C GLY A 227 -7.15 -9.66 1.97
N GLY A 228 -6.46 -10.35 2.87
CA GLY A 228 -5.45 -9.74 3.76
C GLY A 228 -4.02 -9.89 3.25
N ASP A 229 -3.06 -9.36 4.01
CA ASP A 229 -1.64 -9.29 3.65
C ASP A 229 -1.04 -10.61 3.14
N GLY A 230 -1.30 -11.74 3.82
CA GLY A 230 -0.80 -13.05 3.38
C GLY A 230 -1.33 -13.49 2.00
N SER A 231 -2.56 -13.12 1.63
CA SER A 231 -3.09 -13.39 0.29
C SER A 231 -2.52 -12.45 -0.77
N VAL A 232 -2.25 -11.20 -0.39
CA VAL A 232 -1.54 -10.25 -1.26
C VAL A 232 -0.12 -10.73 -1.52
N ALA A 233 0.57 -11.21 -0.49
CA ALA A 233 1.90 -11.81 -0.60
C ALA A 233 1.91 -13.10 -1.44
N GLU A 234 0.90 -13.97 -1.28
CA GLU A 234 0.74 -15.16 -2.14
C GLU A 234 0.61 -14.79 -3.62
N VAL A 235 -0.25 -13.81 -3.96
CA VAL A 235 -0.46 -13.34 -5.33
C VAL A 235 0.78 -12.62 -5.88
N ALA A 236 1.42 -11.75 -5.09
CA ALA A 236 2.65 -11.05 -5.47
C ALA A 236 3.81 -12.03 -5.74
N HIS A 237 3.98 -13.03 -4.88
CA HIS A 237 4.95 -14.10 -5.07
C HIS A 237 4.64 -14.94 -6.32
N GLY A 238 3.37 -15.27 -6.57
CA GLY A 238 2.95 -15.97 -7.78
C GLY A 238 3.25 -15.19 -9.06
N LEU A 239 2.98 -13.88 -9.08
CA LEU A 239 3.30 -12.99 -10.21
C LEU A 239 4.81 -12.90 -10.49
N LEU A 240 5.63 -12.80 -9.45
CA LEU A 240 7.09 -12.76 -9.60
C LEU A 240 7.67 -14.11 -10.03
N LEU A 241 7.18 -15.23 -9.48
CA LEU A 241 7.55 -16.56 -9.98
C LEU A 241 7.15 -16.74 -11.45
N ARG A 242 5.98 -16.24 -11.85
CA ARG A 242 5.55 -16.29 -13.25
C ARG A 242 6.47 -15.47 -14.16
N ALA A 243 6.80 -14.24 -13.78
CA ALA A 243 7.74 -13.42 -14.54
C ALA A 243 9.14 -14.06 -14.71
N GLN A 244 9.62 -14.81 -13.69
CA GLN A 244 10.85 -15.61 -13.80
C GLN A 244 10.70 -16.75 -14.82
N MET A 245 9.57 -17.47 -14.78
CA MET A 245 9.27 -18.58 -15.71
C MET A 245 9.14 -18.09 -17.17
N ASP A 246 8.40 -17.00 -17.40
CA ASP A 246 8.23 -16.41 -18.74
C ASP A 246 9.56 -15.90 -19.34
N ALA A 247 10.48 -15.45 -18.48
CA ALA A 247 11.84 -15.05 -18.86
C ALA A 247 12.84 -16.21 -18.96
N GLY A 248 12.40 -17.46 -18.79
CA GLY A 248 13.26 -18.64 -18.84
C GLY A 248 14.32 -18.71 -17.73
N ARG A 249 14.12 -18.01 -16.61
CA ARG A 249 15.04 -18.02 -15.47
C ARG A 249 14.70 -19.14 -14.49
N ASP A 250 15.75 -19.69 -13.88
CA ASP A 250 15.62 -20.56 -12.72
C ASP A 250 14.87 -19.80 -11.60
N THR A 251 13.76 -20.37 -11.13
CA THR A 251 12.93 -19.78 -10.07
C THR A 251 13.60 -19.76 -8.71
N ASP A 252 14.61 -20.62 -8.49
CA ASP A 252 15.40 -20.63 -7.25
C ASP A 252 16.52 -19.57 -7.27
N SER A 253 16.85 -19.00 -8.44
CA SER A 253 17.91 -18.00 -8.62
C SER A 253 17.53 -16.62 -8.10
N ILE A 254 18.24 -16.16 -7.07
CA ILE A 254 17.93 -14.95 -6.29
C ILE A 254 18.54 -13.65 -6.81
N PHE A 255 19.58 -13.72 -7.67
CA PHE A 255 20.45 -12.56 -7.90
C PHE A 255 19.85 -11.47 -8.78
N MET A 256 18.95 -11.83 -9.71
CA MET A 256 18.32 -10.90 -10.65
C MET A 256 16.89 -11.36 -10.94
N PRO A 257 15.92 -11.07 -10.06
CA PRO A 257 14.52 -11.34 -10.32
C PRO A 257 13.97 -10.43 -11.42
N VAL A 258 13.15 -11.01 -12.29
CA VAL A 258 12.43 -10.30 -13.35
C VAL A 258 11.21 -9.60 -12.78
N GLN A 259 10.96 -8.38 -13.26
CA GLN A 259 9.81 -7.57 -12.88
C GLN A 259 8.50 -8.23 -13.33
N ALA A 260 7.48 -8.22 -12.47
CA ALA A 260 6.14 -8.66 -12.82
C ALA A 260 5.57 -7.83 -13.98
N ALA A 261 5.15 -8.51 -15.05
CA ALA A 261 4.60 -7.85 -16.24
C ALA A 261 3.28 -7.10 -15.96
N LEU A 262 2.43 -7.68 -15.09
CA LEU A 262 1.14 -7.10 -14.74
C LEU A 262 1.15 -6.38 -13.37
N PRO A 263 0.47 -5.24 -13.25
CA PRO A 263 0.25 -4.58 -11.97
C PRO A 263 -0.72 -5.36 -11.08
N LEU A 264 -0.49 -5.31 -9.75
CA LEU A 264 -1.33 -5.95 -8.73
C LEU A 264 -2.21 -4.93 -7.99
N GLY A 265 -3.52 -5.10 -8.05
CA GLY A 265 -4.52 -4.37 -7.27
C GLY A 265 -4.76 -5.05 -5.94
N VAL A 266 -4.83 -4.28 -4.86
CA VAL A 266 -5.06 -4.81 -3.50
C VAL A 266 -6.39 -4.29 -2.97
N ILE A 267 -7.40 -5.14 -2.83
CA ILE A 267 -8.65 -4.80 -2.15
C ILE A 267 -8.54 -5.27 -0.68
N PRO A 268 -8.50 -4.35 0.30
CA PRO A 268 -8.36 -4.71 1.71
C PRO A 268 -9.58 -5.45 2.25
N ALA A 269 -9.38 -6.70 2.65
CA ALA A 269 -10.38 -7.54 3.32
C ALA A 269 -9.79 -8.40 4.46
N GLY A 270 -8.54 -8.14 4.87
CA GLY A 270 -7.90 -8.75 6.03
C GLY A 270 -8.20 -8.01 7.33
N SER A 271 -7.43 -8.31 8.38
CA SER A 271 -7.52 -7.62 9.68
C SER A 271 -6.65 -6.37 9.77
N THR A 272 -5.53 -6.40 9.05
CA THR A 272 -4.38 -5.50 9.22
C THR A 272 -4.24 -4.66 7.97
N ASP A 273 -4.15 -5.32 6.81
CA ASP A 273 -4.11 -4.74 5.47
C ASP A 273 -2.97 -3.72 5.34
N ALA A 274 -1.79 -4.12 5.84
CA ALA A 274 -0.58 -3.32 5.87
C ALA A 274 -0.10 -2.91 4.48
N VAL A 275 -0.20 -3.80 3.48
CA VAL A 275 0.12 -3.48 2.08
C VAL A 275 -0.88 -2.46 1.54
N ALA A 276 -2.19 -2.71 1.69
CA ALA A 276 -3.22 -1.79 1.20
C ALA A 276 -3.13 -0.40 1.83
N CYS A 277 -2.93 -0.32 3.15
CA CYS A 277 -2.75 0.95 3.85
C CYS A 277 -1.49 1.69 3.38
N SER A 278 -0.39 0.98 3.12
CA SER A 278 0.85 1.59 2.62
C SER A 278 0.74 2.13 1.19
N VAL A 279 -0.19 1.59 0.37
CA VAL A 279 -0.36 1.90 -1.06
C VAL A 279 -1.53 2.86 -1.33
N HIS A 280 -2.54 2.89 -0.45
CA HIS A 280 -3.73 3.73 -0.58
C HIS A 280 -3.86 4.79 0.51
N GLY A 281 -2.99 4.76 1.52
CA GLY A 281 -3.08 5.57 2.75
C GLY A 281 -4.24 5.20 3.66
N ILE A 282 -5.12 4.26 3.25
CA ILE A 282 -6.33 3.90 3.99
C ILE A 282 -6.81 2.47 3.67
N ARG A 283 -7.30 1.78 4.70
CA ARG A 283 -8.04 0.52 4.58
C ARG A 283 -9.47 0.76 4.09
N HIS A 284 -9.67 0.92 2.77
CA HIS A 284 -10.98 1.21 2.18
C HIS A 284 -11.19 0.57 0.79
N PRO A 285 -12.04 -0.47 0.65
CA PRO A 285 -12.24 -1.21 -0.61
C PRO A 285 -12.61 -0.33 -1.81
N VAL A 286 -13.53 0.63 -1.63
CA VAL A 286 -13.94 1.56 -2.69
C VAL A 286 -12.81 2.49 -3.13
N THR A 287 -11.93 2.92 -2.20
CA THR A 287 -10.75 3.73 -2.59
C THR A 287 -9.82 2.90 -3.48
N ALA A 288 -9.50 1.67 -3.05
CA ALA A 288 -8.64 0.76 -3.79
C ALA A 288 -9.20 0.41 -5.18
N ALA A 289 -10.51 0.10 -5.26
CA ALA A 289 -11.20 -0.17 -6.51
C ALA A 289 -11.13 1.01 -7.49
N LEU A 290 -11.30 2.24 -7.00
CA LEU A 290 -11.15 3.44 -7.82
C LEU A 290 -9.70 3.68 -8.26
N HIS A 291 -8.68 3.44 -7.43
CA HIS A 291 -7.27 3.49 -7.91
C HIS A 291 -6.99 2.49 -9.05
N ILE A 292 -7.56 1.29 -8.98
CA ILE A 292 -7.46 0.28 -10.05
C ILE A 292 -8.15 0.77 -11.32
N ILE A 293 -9.42 1.20 -11.24
CA ILE A 293 -10.19 1.70 -12.39
C ILE A 293 -9.49 2.88 -13.09
N MET A 294 -8.92 3.79 -12.30
CA MET A 294 -8.26 4.99 -12.82
C MET A 294 -6.85 4.74 -13.35
N GLY A 295 -6.32 3.52 -13.21
CA GLY A 295 -4.99 3.17 -13.70
C GLY A 295 -3.87 3.82 -12.90
N HIS A 296 -4.13 4.24 -11.66
CA HIS A 296 -3.11 4.84 -10.79
C HIS A 296 -2.13 3.74 -10.37
N LYS A 297 -0.84 3.87 -10.72
CA LYS A 297 0.20 2.84 -10.56
C LYS A 297 1.36 3.37 -9.72
N GLN A 298 1.91 2.52 -8.87
CA GLN A 298 3.14 2.77 -8.12
C GLN A 298 4.08 1.58 -8.28
N ALA A 299 5.34 1.83 -8.62
CA ALA A 299 6.38 0.82 -8.49
C ALA A 299 6.64 0.53 -7.00
N VAL A 300 6.92 -0.73 -6.67
CA VAL A 300 7.12 -1.20 -5.29
C VAL A 300 8.31 -2.15 -5.19
N ASP A 301 9.12 -1.95 -4.16
CA ASP A 301 10.28 -2.73 -3.80
C ASP A 301 9.86 -3.97 -3.00
N VAL A 302 10.41 -5.14 -3.37
CA VAL A 302 10.03 -6.43 -2.81
C VAL A 302 11.28 -7.15 -2.31
N CYS A 303 11.19 -7.80 -1.15
CA CYS A 303 12.28 -8.61 -0.62
C CYS A 303 12.20 -10.05 -1.14
N SER A 304 13.35 -10.64 -1.49
CA SER A 304 13.49 -12.10 -1.58
C SER A 304 14.00 -12.64 -0.26
N VAL A 305 13.34 -13.66 0.29
CA VAL A 305 13.81 -14.46 1.43
C VAL A 305 14.38 -15.76 0.87
N SER A 306 15.59 -16.12 1.28
CA SER A 306 16.32 -17.29 0.80
C SER A 306 17.06 -18.00 1.93
N SER A 307 17.25 -19.31 1.81
CA SER A 307 18.04 -20.12 2.74
C SER A 307 18.77 -21.21 1.96
N VAL A 308 20.02 -21.51 2.35
CA VAL A 308 20.91 -22.47 1.67
C VAL A 308 20.95 -22.26 0.14
N GLY A 309 20.97 -20.99 -0.29
CA GLY A 309 21.01 -20.60 -1.70
C GLY A 309 19.71 -20.71 -2.49
N ARG A 310 18.60 -21.19 -1.91
CA ARG A 310 17.29 -21.31 -2.58
C ARG A 310 16.33 -20.19 -2.19
N LEU A 311 15.55 -19.71 -3.16
CA LEU A 311 14.43 -18.80 -2.91
C LEU A 311 13.34 -19.51 -2.10
N MET A 312 12.99 -18.95 -0.93
CA MET A 312 11.85 -19.41 -0.13
C MET A 312 10.58 -18.64 -0.50
N ARG A 313 10.68 -17.31 -0.68
CA ARG A 313 9.53 -16.43 -0.93
C ARG A 313 9.93 -15.03 -1.38
N PHE A 314 9.05 -14.35 -2.13
CA PHE A 314 9.04 -12.89 -2.28
C PHE A 314 8.02 -12.27 -1.30
N CYS A 315 8.39 -11.21 -0.58
CA CYS A 315 7.61 -10.62 0.50
C CYS A 315 7.84 -9.12 0.70
N PHE A 316 6.99 -8.46 1.49
CA PHE A 316 7.15 -7.04 1.87
C PHE A 316 7.68 -6.86 3.30
N SER A 317 7.45 -7.83 4.18
CA SER A 317 7.76 -7.79 5.61
C SER A 317 8.24 -9.14 6.15
N VAL A 318 9.26 -9.10 6.99
CA VAL A 318 9.83 -10.26 7.69
C VAL A 318 10.07 -9.91 9.16
N MET A 319 9.66 -10.80 10.07
CA MET A 319 9.91 -10.67 11.51
C MET A 319 10.45 -11.96 12.12
N PHE A 320 11.51 -11.83 12.91
CA PHE A 320 12.16 -12.88 13.68
C PHE A 320 12.09 -12.58 15.19
N GLY A 321 12.26 -13.61 16.03
CA GLY A 321 12.16 -13.49 17.49
C GLY A 321 10.70 -13.32 17.90
N PHE A 322 10.38 -12.29 18.70
CA PHE A 322 9.04 -12.05 19.24
C PHE A 322 7.93 -12.07 18.17
N GLY A 323 8.15 -11.46 17.00
CA GLY A 323 7.15 -11.42 15.92
C GLY A 323 6.82 -12.78 15.32
N GLY A 324 7.84 -13.61 15.08
CA GLY A 324 7.69 -14.98 14.57
C GLY A 324 7.11 -15.94 15.62
N ARG A 325 7.65 -15.88 16.86
CA ARG A 325 7.15 -16.70 17.98
C ARG A 325 5.70 -16.38 18.36
N THR A 326 5.29 -15.11 18.29
CA THR A 326 3.88 -14.72 18.50
C THR A 326 2.97 -15.33 17.44
N LEU A 327 3.38 -15.36 16.17
CA LEU A 327 2.59 -15.98 15.11
C LEU A 327 2.50 -17.50 15.28
N ALA A 328 3.61 -18.18 15.57
CA ALA A 328 3.64 -19.62 15.86
C ALA A 328 2.74 -20.00 17.05
N ALA A 329 2.73 -19.19 18.12
CA ALA A 329 1.82 -19.37 19.25
C ALA A 329 0.35 -19.17 18.85
N ALA A 330 0.05 -18.22 17.95
CA ALA A 330 -1.31 -17.99 17.45
C ALA A 330 -1.81 -19.14 16.57
N GLU A 331 -0.96 -19.80 15.80
CA GLU A 331 -1.33 -20.95 14.96
C GLU A 331 -1.58 -22.24 15.76
N LYS A 332 -0.87 -22.44 16.88
CA LYS A 332 -1.20 -23.49 17.86
C LYS A 332 -2.60 -23.32 18.48
N LEU A 333 -3.14 -22.09 18.47
CA LEU A 333 -4.47 -21.73 18.96
C LEU A 333 -5.51 -21.58 17.83
N HIS A 334 -5.37 -22.29 16.70
CA HIS A 334 -6.27 -22.19 15.54
C HIS A 334 -7.75 -22.51 15.84
N TRP A 335 -8.05 -23.22 16.93
CA TRP A 335 -9.42 -23.51 17.39
C TRP A 335 -10.12 -22.29 18.03
N ILE A 336 -9.37 -21.22 18.34
CA ILE A 336 -9.89 -19.95 18.86
C ILE A 336 -10.12 -18.97 17.68
N PRO A 337 -11.18 -18.13 17.69
CA PRO A 337 -11.39 -17.09 16.70
C PRO A 337 -10.17 -16.18 16.44
N ASN A 338 -9.97 -15.79 15.17
CA ASN A 338 -8.75 -15.11 14.68
C ASN A 338 -8.27 -13.90 15.50
N THR A 339 -9.16 -13.05 16.01
CA THR A 339 -8.78 -11.88 16.83
C THR A 339 -8.29 -12.33 18.21
N GLN A 340 -9.09 -13.14 18.91
CA GLN A 340 -8.80 -13.63 20.26
C GLN A 340 -7.51 -14.46 20.30
N ARG A 341 -7.28 -15.35 19.31
CA ARG A 341 -6.08 -16.19 19.28
C ARG A 341 -4.79 -15.37 19.14
N ARG A 342 -4.84 -14.26 18.41
CA ARG A 342 -3.70 -13.33 18.25
C ARG A 342 -3.42 -12.53 19.52
N GLU A 343 -4.47 -12.06 20.20
CA GLU A 343 -4.33 -11.37 21.49
C GLU A 343 -3.75 -12.29 22.57
N LEU A 344 -4.27 -13.52 22.69
CA LEU A 344 -3.77 -14.53 23.63
C LEU A 344 -2.31 -14.91 23.33
N ALA A 345 -1.97 -15.14 22.05
CA ALA A 345 -0.60 -15.45 21.64
C ALA A 345 0.38 -14.31 21.91
N PHE A 346 -0.04 -13.06 21.73
CA PHE A 346 0.75 -11.86 22.04
C PHE A 346 1.00 -11.75 23.55
N ILE A 347 -0.02 -11.95 24.39
CA ILE A 347 0.12 -11.95 25.85
C ILE A 347 1.06 -13.08 26.30
N SER A 348 0.86 -14.32 25.80
CA SER A 348 1.70 -15.47 26.12
C SER A 348 3.16 -15.29 25.68
N SER A 349 3.39 -14.62 24.55
CA SER A 349 4.74 -14.31 24.07
C SER A 349 5.41 -13.20 24.89
N LEU A 350 4.63 -12.29 25.49
CA LEU A 350 5.14 -11.29 26.43
C LEU A 350 5.47 -11.88 27.81
N THR A 351 4.67 -12.83 28.31
CA THR A 351 5.01 -13.51 29.57
C THR A 351 6.26 -14.37 29.39
N HIS A 352 6.40 -15.10 28.28
CA HIS A 352 7.57 -15.93 27.95
C HIS A 352 8.60 -15.20 27.06
N LEU A 353 8.72 -13.88 27.22
CA LEU A 353 9.68 -13.04 26.48
C LEU A 353 11.12 -13.50 26.78
N LYS A 354 11.81 -13.96 25.74
CA LYS A 354 13.21 -14.42 25.77
C LYS A 354 13.90 -13.96 24.49
N PRO A 355 15.12 -13.40 24.54
CA PRO A 355 15.89 -13.06 23.35
C PRO A 355 16.54 -14.31 22.71
N GLU A 356 16.80 -14.22 21.41
CA GLU A 356 17.54 -15.23 20.66
C GLU A 356 18.98 -14.73 20.42
N ASP A 357 19.99 -15.59 20.58
CA ASP A 357 21.38 -15.29 20.21
C ASP A 357 21.53 -15.40 18.69
N CYS A 358 21.88 -14.28 18.05
CA CYS A 358 21.98 -14.21 16.60
C CYS A 358 23.26 -13.51 16.16
N GLU A 359 23.77 -13.96 15.02
CA GLU A 359 24.69 -13.21 14.18
C GLU A 359 23.89 -12.51 13.07
N LEU A 360 23.79 -11.19 13.17
CA LEU A 360 23.08 -10.31 12.26
C LEU A 360 24.12 -9.58 11.40
N SER A 361 24.13 -9.87 10.11
CA SER A 361 24.97 -9.19 9.12
C SER A 361 24.11 -8.42 8.13
N PHE A 362 24.52 -7.23 7.70
CA PHE A 362 23.76 -6.43 6.75
C PHE A 362 24.65 -5.55 5.87
N ILE A 363 24.08 -5.11 4.75
CA ILE A 363 24.70 -4.15 3.81
C ILE A 363 23.89 -2.86 3.89
N ALA A 364 24.48 -1.79 4.41
CA ALA A 364 23.83 -0.49 4.54
C ALA A 364 23.55 0.14 3.16
N SER A 365 22.44 0.85 3.01
CA SER A 365 22.13 1.60 1.79
C SER A 365 22.59 3.05 1.93
N SER A 366 23.46 3.51 1.02
CA SER A 366 23.64 4.94 0.78
C SER A 366 22.32 5.49 0.20
N GLY A 367 21.66 6.41 0.91
CA GLY A 367 20.26 6.80 0.70
C GLY A 367 19.90 7.57 -0.58
N ALA A 368 20.63 7.37 -1.68
CA ALA A 368 20.22 7.76 -3.02
C ALA A 368 19.42 6.63 -3.66
N ALA A 369 18.27 6.96 -4.29
CA ALA A 369 17.55 6.01 -5.13
C ALA A 369 18.39 5.72 -6.37
N VAL A 370 18.70 4.45 -6.61
CA VAL A 370 19.53 4.00 -7.74
C VAL A 370 18.61 3.72 -8.93
N ASP A 371 19.01 4.10 -10.14
CA ASP A 371 18.26 3.74 -11.36
C ASP A 371 18.33 2.22 -11.62
N GLN A 372 17.35 1.62 -12.32
CA GLN A 372 17.37 0.19 -12.64
C GLN A 372 18.63 -0.21 -13.41
N THR A 373 19.12 0.65 -14.30
CA THR A 373 20.33 0.42 -15.11
C THR A 373 21.60 0.42 -14.24
N GLU A 374 21.71 1.36 -13.31
CA GLU A 374 22.79 1.41 -12.33
C GLU A 374 22.68 0.32 -11.27
N TRP A 375 21.47 -0.14 -10.93
CA TRP A 375 21.26 -1.21 -9.97
C TRP A 375 21.82 -2.54 -10.48
N VAL A 376 21.58 -2.88 -11.75
CA VAL A 376 22.17 -4.06 -12.39
C VAL A 376 23.70 -3.97 -12.39
N ALA A 377 24.29 -2.81 -12.67
CA ALA A 377 25.72 -2.61 -12.52
C ALA A 377 26.19 -2.75 -11.05
N SER A 378 25.39 -2.29 -10.08
CA SER A 378 25.69 -2.40 -8.64
C SER A 378 25.55 -3.81 -8.05
N LEU A 379 24.93 -4.75 -8.77
CA LEU A 379 24.92 -6.19 -8.43
C LEU A 379 26.21 -6.90 -8.87
N PHE A 380 26.94 -6.33 -9.83
CA PHE A 380 28.25 -6.83 -10.29
C PHE A 380 29.42 -6.04 -9.68
N ALA A 381 29.20 -4.81 -9.23
CA ALA A 381 30.08 -4.17 -8.26
C ALA A 381 29.98 -4.91 -6.91
N GLU A 382 31.03 -4.87 -6.10
CA GLU A 382 30.95 -5.42 -4.75
C GLU A 382 29.88 -4.66 -3.95
N ASP A 383 28.87 -5.39 -3.46
CA ASP A 383 27.98 -4.90 -2.41
C ASP A 383 28.83 -4.26 -1.30
N GLY A 384 28.42 -3.10 -0.78
CA GLY A 384 29.14 -2.41 0.28
C GLY A 384 29.43 -3.33 1.48
N PRO A 385 30.54 -3.14 2.21
CA PRO A 385 31.08 -4.15 3.11
C PRO A 385 30.06 -4.62 4.15
N TRP A 386 29.90 -5.96 4.23
CA TRP A 386 29.01 -6.60 5.20
C TRP A 386 29.38 -6.18 6.63
N GLN A 387 28.46 -5.51 7.31
CA GLN A 387 28.61 -5.16 8.72
C GLN A 387 27.97 -6.25 9.57
N THR A 388 28.78 -6.89 10.41
CA THR A 388 28.32 -7.96 11.31
C THR A 388 28.15 -7.46 12.74
N ARG A 389 27.09 -7.90 13.40
CA ARG A 389 26.78 -7.72 14.81
C ARG A 389 26.40 -9.08 15.41
N ARG A 390 26.82 -9.34 16.64
CA ARG A 390 26.46 -10.53 17.41
C ARG A 390 25.81 -10.08 18.70
N GLY A 391 24.72 -10.71 19.09
CA GLY A 391 24.01 -10.31 20.29
C GLY A 391 22.71 -11.05 20.52
N LEU A 392 22.11 -10.74 21.66
CA LEU A 392 20.80 -11.23 22.09
C LEU A 392 19.72 -10.26 21.61
N TYR A 393 18.81 -10.73 20.75
CA TYR A 393 17.74 -9.91 20.17
C TYR A 393 16.35 -10.43 20.59
N LEU A 394 15.51 -9.52 21.08
CA LEU A 394 14.10 -9.81 21.37
C LEU A 394 13.25 -9.85 20.09
N SER A 395 13.56 -9.01 19.11
CA SER A 395 12.85 -8.92 17.84
C SER A 395 13.76 -8.37 16.77
N ILE A 396 13.71 -8.93 15.56
CA ILE A 396 14.34 -8.36 14.38
C ILE A 396 13.24 -8.23 13.32
N SER A 397 13.06 -7.03 12.77
CA SER A 397 12.00 -6.71 11.81
C SER A 397 12.59 -6.05 10.58
N ILE A 398 12.21 -6.53 9.40
CA ILE A 398 12.79 -6.14 8.11
C ILE A 398 11.64 -5.84 7.15
N MET A 399 11.56 -4.61 6.63
CA MET A 399 10.40 -4.11 5.87
C MET A 399 10.84 -3.37 4.60
N SER A 400 10.33 -3.76 3.42
CA SER A 400 10.50 -2.99 2.17
C SER A 400 9.40 -1.94 1.95
N ILE A 401 8.35 -1.94 2.78
CA ILE A 401 7.25 -0.96 2.75
C ILE A 401 7.00 -0.36 4.14
N PRO A 402 6.33 0.79 4.27
CA PRO A 402 6.04 1.42 5.57
C PRO A 402 5.31 0.52 6.59
N CYS A 403 4.52 -0.45 6.11
CA CYS A 403 3.63 -1.30 6.90
C CYS A 403 2.65 -0.49 7.78
N LEU A 404 1.96 0.49 7.18
CA LEU A 404 0.91 1.27 7.84
C LEU A 404 -0.23 0.35 8.28
N CYS A 405 -0.74 0.45 9.52
CA CYS A 405 -1.97 -0.24 9.90
C CYS A 405 -2.67 0.45 11.08
N SER A 406 -3.85 -0.01 11.49
CA SER A 406 -4.59 0.56 12.64
C SER A 406 -3.81 0.52 13.97
N MET A 407 -2.90 -0.46 14.13
CA MET A 407 -2.06 -0.60 15.33
C MET A 407 -0.77 0.23 15.25
N ALA A 408 -0.33 0.57 14.04
CA ALA A 408 0.83 1.41 13.77
C ALA A 408 0.48 2.47 12.70
N PRO A 409 -0.18 3.58 13.07
CA PRO A 409 -0.69 4.56 12.10
C PRO A 409 0.41 5.31 11.33
N ARG A 410 1.64 5.33 11.86
CA ARG A 410 2.85 5.82 11.15
C ARG A 410 3.67 4.68 10.52
N GLY A 411 3.19 3.44 10.62
CA GLY A 411 3.87 2.25 10.12
C GLY A 411 4.86 1.64 11.10
N LEU A 412 5.19 0.38 10.86
CA LEU A 412 6.29 -0.30 11.54
C LEU A 412 7.65 0.23 11.07
N ALA A 413 7.72 0.71 9.82
CA ALA A 413 8.91 1.30 9.20
C ALA A 413 8.61 2.71 8.64
N PRO A 414 8.42 3.73 9.49
CA PRO A 414 7.91 5.07 9.11
C PRO A 414 8.82 5.87 8.16
N PHE A 415 10.07 5.42 7.96
CA PHE A 415 11.06 6.07 7.08
C PHE A 415 11.35 5.26 5.82
N THR A 416 10.70 4.11 5.65
CA THR A 416 10.71 3.35 4.39
C THR A 416 9.68 3.96 3.44
N ARG A 417 9.95 3.91 2.13
CA ARG A 417 9.01 4.27 1.08
C ARG A 417 8.83 3.07 0.17
N LEU A 418 7.80 3.09 -0.68
CA LEU A 418 7.51 1.94 -1.55
C LEU A 418 8.62 1.65 -2.58
N ASN A 419 9.43 2.63 -3.00
CA ASN A 419 10.28 2.54 -4.20
C ASN A 419 11.69 3.18 -4.05
N ASN A 420 12.21 3.24 -2.82
CA ASN A 420 13.47 3.92 -2.50
C ASN A 420 14.73 3.02 -2.58
N SER A 421 14.60 1.82 -3.15
CA SER A 421 15.68 0.83 -3.33
C SER A 421 16.31 0.35 -2.02
N SER A 422 15.51 0.26 -0.96
CA SER A 422 15.99 -0.09 0.38
C SER A 422 14.90 -0.74 1.25
N MET A 423 15.33 -1.38 2.32
CA MET A 423 14.45 -1.87 3.38
C MET A 423 14.92 -1.37 4.75
N ALA A 424 13.99 -1.14 5.68
CA ALA A 424 14.34 -0.84 7.06
C ALA A 424 14.64 -2.13 7.82
N LEU A 425 15.80 -2.18 8.46
CA LEU A 425 16.16 -3.15 9.50
C LEU A 425 15.94 -2.50 10.87
N VAL A 426 15.08 -3.10 11.69
CA VAL A 426 14.83 -2.71 13.09
C VAL A 426 15.26 -3.88 13.97
N ALA A 427 16.35 -3.72 14.70
CA ALA A 427 16.89 -4.71 15.61
C ALA A 427 16.65 -4.28 17.06
N VAL A 428 15.85 -5.06 17.79
CA VAL A 428 15.54 -4.83 19.20
C VAL A 428 16.38 -5.79 20.02
N GLY A 429 17.41 -5.26 20.68
CA GLY A 429 18.30 -6.02 21.57
C GLY A 429 17.61 -6.46 22.86
N ASN A 430 18.37 -7.15 23.71
CA ASN A 430 17.91 -7.59 25.02
C ASN A 430 17.51 -6.40 25.91
N ALA A 431 16.34 -6.49 26.55
CA ALA A 431 15.76 -5.45 27.38
C ALA A 431 14.78 -6.06 28.39
N SER A 432 14.41 -5.33 29.45
CA SER A 432 13.39 -5.84 30.38
C SER A 432 12.02 -5.94 29.69
N ARG A 433 11.16 -6.88 30.14
CA ARG A 433 9.77 -6.99 29.67
C ARG A 433 9.03 -5.65 29.79
N SER A 434 9.32 -4.86 30.82
CA SER A 434 8.70 -3.54 31.03
C SER A 434 9.08 -2.52 29.96
N GLU A 435 10.33 -2.54 29.50
CA GLU A 435 10.84 -1.64 28.46
C GLU A 435 10.41 -2.07 27.08
N PHE A 436 10.40 -3.38 26.82
CA PHE A 436 9.86 -3.93 25.57
C PHE A 436 8.38 -3.59 25.40
N ILE A 437 7.57 -3.69 26.46
CA ILE A 437 6.16 -3.23 26.45
C ILE A 437 6.06 -1.72 26.22
N LYS A 438 6.95 -0.90 26.82
CA LYS A 438 7.00 0.55 26.53
C LYS A 438 7.33 0.83 25.06
N HIS A 439 8.23 0.05 24.45
CA HIS A 439 8.57 0.13 23.02
C HIS A 439 7.39 -0.23 22.13
N LEU A 440 6.74 -1.39 22.35
CA LEU A 440 5.56 -1.81 21.58
C LEU A 440 4.43 -0.77 21.64
N LYS A 441 4.19 -0.17 22.82
CA LYS A 441 3.19 0.91 22.98
C LYS A 441 3.53 2.20 22.21
N ARG A 442 4.75 2.41 21.71
CA ARG A 442 5.07 3.60 20.91
C ARG A 442 4.57 3.54 19.47
N TYR A 443 4.37 2.36 18.88
CA TYR A 443 3.87 2.24 17.49
C TYR A 443 2.47 2.86 17.31
N SER A 444 1.61 2.77 18.33
CA SER A 444 0.29 3.43 18.34
C SER A 444 0.33 4.89 18.79
N SER A 445 1.51 5.49 18.95
CA SER A 445 1.70 6.85 19.48
C SER A 445 2.36 7.80 18.48
N THR A 446 2.34 9.10 18.77
CA THR A 446 3.07 10.13 18.01
C THR A 446 4.56 10.19 18.35
N ASN A 447 5.00 9.57 19.44
CA ASN A 447 6.40 9.59 19.88
C ASN A 447 7.27 8.66 19.02
N ASN A 448 8.53 9.04 18.77
CA ASN A 448 9.47 8.19 18.03
C ASN A 448 9.58 6.79 18.69
N GLN A 449 9.21 5.75 17.95
CA GLN A 449 9.21 4.36 18.41
C GLN A 449 10.63 3.79 18.61
N PHE A 450 11.63 4.42 18.00
CA PHE A 450 13.03 3.98 17.99
C PHE A 450 13.94 4.70 18.99
N SER A 451 13.47 5.73 19.70
CA SER A 451 14.29 6.38 20.74
C SER A 451 14.33 5.58 22.05
N PHE A 452 15.01 4.45 22.00
CA PHE A 452 15.41 3.58 23.11
C PHE A 452 16.84 3.08 22.85
N SER A 453 17.67 2.94 23.89
CA SER A 453 19.06 2.49 23.75
C SER A 453 19.23 1.05 23.24
N PHE A 454 18.20 0.22 23.41
CA PHE A 454 18.16 -1.18 22.96
C PHE A 454 17.49 -1.36 21.58
N VAL A 455 17.17 -0.28 20.86
CA VAL A 455 16.54 -0.33 19.53
C VAL A 455 17.47 0.32 18.52
N GLU A 456 17.97 -0.48 17.58
CA GLU A 456 18.79 -0.03 16.47
C GLU A 456 17.97 -0.05 15.17
N THR A 457 18.08 1.01 14.37
CA THR A 457 17.40 1.11 13.07
C THR A 457 18.36 1.52 11.97
N GLN A 458 18.34 0.79 10.86
CA GLN A 458 19.19 1.05 9.70
C GLN A 458 18.43 0.90 8.38
N CYS A 459 18.89 1.62 7.37
CA CYS A 459 18.44 1.49 5.98
C CYS A 459 19.42 0.56 5.26
N VAL A 460 18.95 -0.58 4.73
CA VAL A 460 19.81 -1.66 4.24
C VAL A 460 19.33 -2.21 2.88
N ARG A 461 20.24 -2.83 2.13
CA ARG A 461 19.96 -3.52 0.84
C ARG A 461 19.90 -5.04 0.98
N ALA A 462 20.61 -5.58 1.95
CA ALA A 462 20.62 -7.00 2.28
C ALA A 462 20.78 -7.21 3.78
N VAL A 463 20.18 -8.28 4.30
CA VAL A 463 20.32 -8.76 5.67
C VAL A 463 20.53 -10.27 5.63
N ARG A 464 21.50 -10.75 6.40
CA ARG A 464 21.76 -12.16 6.64
C ARG A 464 21.64 -12.38 8.14
N LEU A 465 20.73 -13.25 8.55
CA LEU A 465 20.54 -13.61 9.96
C LEU A 465 20.87 -15.08 10.15
N ARG A 466 21.80 -15.35 11.07
CA ARG A 466 22.14 -16.69 11.52
C ARG A 466 21.82 -16.82 13.00
N PRO A 467 20.69 -17.43 13.38
CA PRO A 467 20.44 -17.84 14.75
C PRO A 467 21.56 -18.78 15.22
N ARG A 468 21.98 -18.65 16.47
CA ARG A 468 22.98 -19.52 17.08
C ARG A 468 22.29 -20.48 18.02
N SER A 469 22.37 -21.78 17.73
CA SER A 469 21.86 -22.81 18.63
C SER A 469 22.63 -22.78 19.95
N HIS A 470 21.92 -22.85 21.08
CA HIS A 470 22.54 -23.16 22.37
C HIS A 470 22.97 -24.63 22.35
N CYS A 471 24.23 -24.90 22.00
CA CYS A 471 24.89 -26.11 22.48
C CYS A 471 25.12 -25.95 23.99
N GLY A 472 24.62 -26.90 24.79
CA GLY A 472 25.01 -27.07 26.19
C GLY A 472 24.20 -26.26 27.20
N TRP A 473 23.01 -26.75 27.54
CA TRP A 473 22.57 -26.88 28.94
C TRP A 473 21.67 -28.11 29.02
N THR A 474 22.30 -29.27 29.22
CA THR A 474 21.66 -30.39 29.90
C THR A 474 21.35 -29.94 31.31
N ASP A 475 20.08 -30.07 31.71
CA ASP A 475 19.63 -29.71 33.06
C ASP A 475 20.17 -30.77 34.04
N GLU A 476 21.22 -30.44 34.79
CA GLU A 476 21.74 -31.32 35.86
C GLU A 476 20.80 -31.29 37.07
N THR A 477 19.60 -31.88 36.91
CA THR A 477 18.73 -32.32 38.00
C THR A 477 17.93 -33.57 37.59
N SER A 478 18.62 -34.70 37.44
CA SER A 478 18.04 -36.04 37.56
C SER A 478 19.12 -37.11 37.75
N GLU A 479 19.68 -37.16 38.95
CA GLU A 479 20.23 -38.44 39.44
C GLU A 479 19.04 -39.37 39.72
N GLU A 480 18.91 -40.45 38.94
CA GLU A 480 18.76 -41.85 39.39
C GLU A 480 18.26 -42.76 38.24
N ASN A 481 19.08 -43.79 37.93
CA ASN A 481 18.75 -45.15 37.41
C ASN A 481 17.75 -45.27 36.22
N GLU A 482 18.07 -45.93 35.09
CA GLU A 482 18.53 -47.33 34.96
C GLU A 482 19.30 -47.58 33.63
N GLU A 483 19.98 -48.73 33.55
CA GLU A 483 20.79 -49.17 32.40
C GLU A 483 19.95 -49.71 31.21
N SER A 484 20.35 -49.42 29.97
CA SER A 484 20.63 -50.46 28.94
C SER A 484 21.20 -49.89 27.64
N ASP A 485 21.89 -50.76 26.89
CA ASP A 485 22.64 -50.47 25.67
C ASP A 485 21.85 -49.79 24.53
N THR A 486 22.50 -48.83 23.86
CA THR A 486 22.67 -48.91 22.39
C THR A 486 23.83 -48.03 21.91
N LYS A 487 24.83 -48.65 21.27
CA LYS A 487 25.97 -47.95 20.66
C LYS A 487 25.62 -47.44 19.25
N ASN A 488 26.17 -46.28 18.91
CA ASN A 488 26.35 -45.73 17.56
C ASN A 488 25.06 -45.38 16.77
N ALA A 489 24.42 -44.28 17.15
CA ALA A 489 23.77 -43.38 16.18
C ALA A 489 24.71 -42.19 15.89
N PRO A 490 24.78 -41.66 14.64
CA PRO A 490 25.62 -40.51 14.34
C PRO A 490 25.10 -39.26 15.05
N ILE A 491 26.02 -38.40 15.51
CA ILE A 491 25.68 -37.10 16.11
C ILE A 491 25.18 -36.17 14.99
N ILE A 492 23.90 -36.28 14.66
CA ILE A 492 23.18 -35.24 13.92
C ILE A 492 22.82 -34.20 14.97
N SER A 493 23.56 -33.08 14.98
CA SER A 493 23.12 -31.88 15.67
C SER A 493 21.78 -31.47 15.10
N THR A 494 20.70 -31.62 15.87
CA THR A 494 19.38 -31.13 15.49
C THR A 494 19.41 -29.61 15.50
N GLU A 495 19.74 -29.01 14.35
CA GLU A 495 19.56 -27.59 14.12
C GLU A 495 18.08 -27.25 14.32
N GLY A 496 17.78 -26.50 15.38
CA GLY A 496 16.41 -26.12 15.68
C GLY A 496 15.82 -25.31 14.53
N THR A 497 14.59 -25.63 14.11
CA THR A 497 13.85 -24.76 13.22
C THR A 497 13.41 -23.51 13.99
N TYR A 498 13.55 -22.34 13.37
CA TYR A 498 13.15 -21.08 13.98
C TYR A 498 11.89 -20.54 13.28
N PRO A 499 10.90 -20.02 14.04
CA PRO A 499 9.68 -19.47 13.47
C PRO A 499 9.88 -18.03 12.98
N TRP A 500 9.58 -17.82 11.69
CA TRP A 500 9.58 -16.52 11.01
C TRP A 500 8.15 -16.12 10.66
N ASN A 501 7.83 -14.84 10.83
CA ASN A 501 6.59 -14.26 10.31
C ASN A 501 6.93 -13.48 9.04
N ILE A 502 6.40 -13.92 7.89
CA ILE A 502 6.61 -13.32 6.58
C ILE A 502 5.25 -12.90 6.02
N ASP A 503 5.00 -11.60 5.92
CA ASP A 503 3.71 -11.00 5.53
C ASP A 503 2.47 -11.54 6.29
N GLY A 504 2.67 -11.96 7.54
CA GLY A 504 1.61 -12.53 8.39
C GLY A 504 1.40 -14.04 8.24
N GLU A 505 2.25 -14.73 7.47
CA GLU A 505 2.33 -16.19 7.40
C GLU A 505 3.53 -16.74 8.18
N LEU A 506 3.36 -17.88 8.85
CA LEU A 506 4.46 -18.60 9.47
C LEU A 506 5.31 -19.31 8.39
N LEU A 507 6.62 -19.17 8.50
CA LEU A 507 7.62 -20.02 7.85
C LEU A 507 8.60 -20.51 8.92
N GLU A 508 8.86 -21.82 8.96
CA GLU A 508 9.94 -22.37 9.80
C GLU A 508 11.17 -22.62 8.93
N VAL A 509 12.33 -22.12 9.36
CA VAL A 509 13.59 -22.25 8.61
C VAL A 509 14.69 -22.75 9.56
N PRO A 510 15.46 -23.79 9.17
CA PRO A 510 16.69 -24.16 9.87
C PRO A 510 17.83 -23.20 9.51
N GLY A 511 18.56 -22.74 10.52
CA GLY A 511 19.82 -21.99 10.32
C GLY A 511 19.68 -20.63 9.63
N GLU A 512 20.54 -20.37 8.65
CA GLU A 512 20.76 -19.03 8.07
C GLU A 512 19.68 -18.62 7.05
N VAL A 513 19.25 -17.36 7.14
CA VAL A 513 18.33 -16.72 6.20
C VAL A 513 18.97 -15.46 5.61
N LEU A 514 18.98 -15.38 4.29
CA LEU A 514 19.40 -14.21 3.51
C LEU A 514 18.18 -13.51 2.91
N ILE A 515 18.06 -12.22 3.19
CA ILE A 515 17.00 -11.32 2.72
C ILE A 515 17.67 -10.23 1.88
N ARG A 516 17.19 -10.00 0.66
CA ARG A 516 17.66 -8.92 -0.23
C ARG A 516 16.47 -8.14 -0.77
N VAL A 517 16.59 -6.82 -0.85
CA VAL A 517 15.58 -5.95 -1.47
C VAL A 517 15.83 -5.84 -2.97
N HIS A 518 14.76 -5.91 -3.76
CA HIS A 518 14.78 -5.81 -5.22
C HIS A 518 13.96 -4.58 -5.64
N PRO A 519 14.60 -3.54 -6.19
CA PRO A 519 13.91 -2.30 -6.50
C PRO A 519 12.87 -2.47 -7.60
N ARG A 520 11.64 -2.00 -7.35
CA ARG A 520 10.60 -1.76 -8.36
C ARG A 520 10.20 -2.99 -9.19
N ILE A 521 10.47 -4.21 -8.72
CA ILE A 521 10.14 -5.45 -9.45
C ILE A 521 8.64 -5.79 -9.44
N LEU A 522 7.83 -5.06 -8.67
CA LEU A 522 6.37 -5.17 -8.67
C LEU A 522 5.75 -3.78 -8.89
N THR A 523 4.62 -3.72 -9.60
CA THR A 523 3.79 -2.52 -9.68
C THR A 523 2.48 -2.78 -8.95
N LEU A 524 2.07 -1.88 -8.06
CA LEU A 524 0.77 -1.94 -7.38
C LEU A 524 -0.16 -0.82 -7.88
N PHE A 525 -1.47 -1.08 -7.95
CA PHE A 525 -2.43 -0.01 -8.20
C PHE A 525 -2.61 0.84 -6.93
N GLY A 526 -2.25 2.11 -6.98
CA GLY A 526 -2.12 3.00 -5.83
C GLY A 526 -1.74 4.43 -6.21
N SER A 527 -1.56 5.29 -5.20
CA SER A 527 -1.21 6.71 -5.35
C SER A 527 -0.32 7.10 -4.18
N ASP A 528 0.67 7.97 -4.39
CA ASP A 528 1.58 8.33 -3.31
C ASP A 528 0.81 9.01 -2.16
N VAL A 529 0.97 8.47 -0.96
CA VAL A 529 0.29 8.92 0.26
C VAL A 529 0.89 10.25 0.73
N GLU A 530 2.16 10.51 0.43
CA GLU A 530 2.82 11.79 0.75
C GLU A 530 2.36 12.92 -0.20
N GLU A 531 2.06 12.63 -1.47
CA GLU A 531 1.48 13.62 -2.41
C GLU A 531 -0.03 13.82 -2.20
N ALA A 532 -0.73 12.78 -1.73
CA ALA A 532 -2.16 12.79 -1.48
C ALA A 532 -2.61 13.70 -0.33
N GLU A 533 -1.71 14.11 0.57
CA GLU A 533 -1.99 15.11 1.60
C GLU A 533 -1.97 16.53 1.03
N GLU A 534 -3.00 16.87 0.25
CA GLU A 534 -3.41 18.27 0.12
C GLU A 534 -3.61 18.84 1.54
N LYS A 535 -2.69 19.73 1.94
CA LYS A 535 -2.81 20.45 3.21
C LYS A 535 -4.20 21.03 3.30
N PRO A 536 -4.96 20.81 4.41
CA PRO A 536 -6.28 21.37 4.54
C PRO A 536 -6.17 22.88 4.38
N THR A 537 -6.67 23.39 3.26
CA THR A 537 -6.94 24.79 3.06
C THR A 537 -7.92 25.18 4.14
N LYS A 538 -7.40 25.82 5.19
CA LYS A 538 -8.23 26.53 6.16
C LYS A 538 -8.94 27.63 5.38
N CYS A 539 -10.12 27.30 4.86
CA CYS A 539 -11.06 28.23 4.30
C CYS A 539 -11.59 29.08 5.46
N SER A 540 -10.83 30.11 5.81
CA SER A 540 -11.27 31.16 6.72
C SER A 540 -12.21 32.09 5.96
N CYS A 541 -13.45 31.66 5.79
CA CYS A 541 -14.53 32.48 5.27
C CYS A 541 -15.53 32.74 6.40
N ILE A 542 -15.47 33.98 6.91
CA ILE A 542 -16.23 34.57 8.03
C ILE A 542 -15.75 34.09 9.40
#